data_AF-A0A845HHB2-F1
#
_entry.id   AF-A0A845HHB2-F1
#
_cell.length_a   1.000
_cell.length_b   1.000
_cell.length_c   1.000
_cell.angle_alpha   90.00
_cell.angle_beta   90.00
_cell.angle_gamma   90.00
#
_symmetry.space_group_name_H-M   'P 1'
#
loop_
_entity.id
_entity.type
_entity.pdbx_description
1 polymer ?
#
loop_
_entity_poly.entity_id
_entity_poly.type
_entity_poly.pdbx_seq_one_letter_code
_entity_poly.pdbx_strand_id
1 'polypeptide(L)'
;MTNDQHFLDVPRIMLLDGTDVPAFRVAKYLCGCGGHGVAIVMPVAPPWTLLNYFEAASACRARGHALISARQCLAIAHDICLQSVNWSGGAIGMGKVFLGLHKGSIVTPQ
;
A
#
# COMPACT_ATOMS: atom_id res chain seq x y z
N MET A 1 -9.41 -11.50 -18.08
CA MET A 1 -9.87 -10.14 -17.73
C MET A 1 -9.18 -9.76 -16.44
N THR A 2 -8.13 -8.94 -16.52
CA THR A 2 -7.34 -8.49 -15.37
C THR A 2 -8.23 -7.61 -14.50
N ASN A 3 -8.34 -7.98 -13.23
CA ASN A 3 -9.23 -7.35 -12.25
C ASN A 3 -8.60 -6.01 -11.78
N ASP A 4 -8.53 -5.04 -12.69
CA ASP A 4 -7.90 -3.73 -12.50
C ASP A 4 -8.60 -2.85 -11.46
N GLN A 5 -9.82 -3.22 -11.06
CA GLN A 5 -10.65 -2.49 -10.09
C GLN A 5 -10.02 -2.40 -8.68
N HIS A 6 -9.06 -3.29 -8.37
CA HIS A 6 -8.44 -3.35 -7.05
C HIS A 6 -7.02 -2.79 -7.01
N PHE A 7 -6.63 -2.02 -8.03
CA PHE A 7 -5.36 -1.30 -8.07
C PHE A 7 -5.62 0.21 -8.11
N LEU A 8 -4.77 0.96 -7.41
CA LEU A 8 -4.78 2.41 -7.38
C LEU A 8 -3.56 2.95 -8.14
N ASP A 9 -3.75 4.05 -8.85
CA ASP A 9 -2.66 4.81 -9.44
C ASP A 9 -1.99 5.67 -8.38
N VAL A 10 -0.68 5.53 -8.25
CA VAL A 10 0.18 6.40 -7.44
C VAL A 10 0.90 7.33 -8.41
N PRO A 11 0.79 8.67 -8.23
CA PRO A 11 1.44 9.62 -9.12
C PRO A 11 2.96 9.53 -9.00
N ARG A 12 3.66 10.19 -9.93
CA ARG A 12 5.09 10.42 -9.82
C ARG A 12 5.36 11.31 -8.60
N ILE A 13 6.30 10.93 -7.75
CA ILE A 13 6.66 11.64 -6.52
C ILE A 13 8.15 11.92 -6.48
N MET A 14 8.51 13.16 -6.15
CA MET A 14 9.87 13.53 -5.76
C MET A 14 10.00 13.36 -4.24
N LEU A 15 10.91 12.50 -3.79
CA LEU A 15 11.20 12.32 -2.37
C LEU A 15 12.06 13.48 -1.84
N LEU A 16 12.10 13.64 -0.51
CA LEU A 16 12.86 14.72 0.15
C LEU A 16 14.37 14.66 -0.09
N ASP A 17 14.91 13.49 -0.43
CA ASP A 17 16.31 13.30 -0.82
C ASP A 17 16.58 13.61 -2.30
N GLY A 18 15.57 14.09 -3.04
CA GLY A 18 15.66 14.36 -4.47
C GLY A 18 15.51 13.12 -5.35
N THR A 19 15.20 11.96 -4.78
CA THR A 19 14.94 10.74 -5.58
C THR A 19 13.60 10.86 -6.31
N ASP A 20 13.65 10.66 -7.63
CA ASP A 20 12.46 10.56 -8.47
C ASP A 20 11.86 9.15 -8.43
N VAL A 21 10.58 9.05 -8.05
CA VAL A 21 9.81 7.80 -8.11
C VAL A 21 8.76 7.92 -9.21
N PRO A 22 8.89 7.18 -10.33
CA PRO A 22 7.90 7.20 -11.42
C PRO A 22 6.51 6.77 -10.93
N ALA A 23 5.47 7.20 -11.66
CA ALA A 23 4.11 6.74 -11.40
C ALA A 23 4.02 5.20 -11.50
N PHE A 24 3.21 4.59 -10.64
CA PHE A 24 3.01 3.14 -10.60
C PHE A 24 1.63 2.79 -10.09
N ARG A 25 1.22 1.53 -10.29
CA ARG A 25 -0.02 0.99 -9.74
C ARG A 25 0.28 0.11 -8.54
N VAL A 26 -0.54 0.22 -7.50
CA VAL A 26 -0.42 -0.57 -6.27
C VAL A 26 -1.75 -1.22 -5.91
N ALA A 27 -1.71 -2.41 -5.33
CA ALA A 27 -2.88 -3.07 -4.80
C ALA A 27 -3.56 -2.20 -3.73
N LYS A 28 -4.89 -2.03 -3.84
CA LYS A 28 -5.71 -1.28 -2.88
C LYS A 28 -5.79 -1.96 -1.50
N TYR A 29 -5.69 -3.29 -1.50
CA TYR A 29 -5.80 -4.13 -0.30
C TYR A 29 -4.53 -4.94 -0.10
N LEU A 30 -4.27 -5.36 1.14
CA LEU A 30 -3.22 -6.34 1.43
C LEU A 30 -3.52 -7.64 0.67
N CYS A 31 -2.46 -8.26 0.12
CA CYS A 31 -2.60 -9.49 -0.64
C CYS A 31 -3.08 -10.63 0.27
N GLY A 32 -4.08 -11.39 -0.19
CA GLY A 32 -4.48 -12.67 0.38
C GLY A 32 -3.86 -13.86 -0.33
N CYS A 33 -4.08 -15.06 0.22
CA CYS A 33 -3.68 -16.34 -0.38
C CYS A 33 -4.76 -16.84 -1.35
N GLY A 34 -4.43 -16.91 -2.63
CA GLY A 34 -5.23 -17.58 -3.64
C GLY A 34 -4.90 -19.06 -3.77
N GLY A 35 -5.64 -19.77 -4.61
CA GLY A 35 -5.28 -21.14 -5.00
C GLY A 35 -3.87 -21.20 -5.60
N HIS A 36 -3.16 -22.30 -5.34
CA HIS A 36 -1.81 -22.57 -5.88
C HIS A 36 -0.72 -21.57 -5.47
N GLY A 37 -0.84 -20.93 -4.30
CA GLY A 37 0.22 -20.06 -3.77
C GLY A 37 0.36 -18.72 -4.52
N VAL A 38 -0.73 -18.26 -5.11
CA VAL A 38 -0.78 -17.03 -5.91
C VAL A 38 -1.35 -15.89 -5.08
N ALA A 39 -0.74 -14.71 -5.14
CA ALA A 39 -1.27 -13.53 -4.45
C ALA A 39 -2.62 -13.12 -5.06
N ILE A 40 -3.61 -12.80 -4.22
CA ILE A 40 -4.90 -12.22 -4.64
C ILE A 40 -5.11 -10.87 -3.99
N VAL A 41 -5.75 -9.94 -4.69
CA VAL A 41 -6.13 -8.62 -4.15
C VAL A 41 -7.65 -8.55 -4.15
N MET A 42 -8.25 -8.67 -2.97
CA MET A 42 -9.71 -8.65 -2.80
C MET A 42 -10.06 -8.03 -1.45
N PRO A 43 -11.18 -7.29 -1.35
CA PRO A 43 -11.59 -6.63 -0.10
C PRO A 43 -11.91 -7.61 1.04
N VAL A 44 -12.35 -8.83 0.70
CA VAL A 44 -12.80 -9.85 1.66
C VAL A 44 -11.76 -10.94 1.92
N ALA A 45 -10.65 -10.95 1.17
CA ALA A 45 -9.59 -11.93 1.41
C ALA A 45 -8.80 -11.51 2.66
N PRO A 46 -8.57 -12.42 3.62
CA PRO A 46 -7.72 -12.10 4.77
C PRO A 46 -6.29 -11.82 4.28
N PRO A 47 -5.55 -10.88 4.91
CA PRO A 47 -4.15 -10.67 4.61
C PRO A 47 -3.36 -11.97 4.76
N TRP A 48 -2.53 -12.28 3.76
CA TRP A 48 -1.70 -13.46 3.77
C TRP A 48 -0.50 -13.24 4.70
N THR A 49 -0.53 -13.90 5.85
CA THR A 49 0.52 -13.86 6.87
C THR A 49 1.41 -15.10 6.81
N LEU A 50 2.50 -15.12 7.61
CA LEU A 50 3.45 -16.23 7.74
C LEU A 50 4.15 -16.59 6.42
N LEU A 51 4.58 -15.58 5.67
CA LEU A 51 5.38 -15.70 4.47
C LEU A 51 6.72 -14.99 4.66
N ASN A 52 7.77 -15.54 4.08
CA ASN A 52 9.02 -14.82 3.90
C ASN A 52 9.01 -13.96 2.62
N TYR A 53 10.04 -13.14 2.46
CA TYR A 53 10.19 -12.24 1.31
C TYR A 53 10.15 -12.96 -0.05
N PHE A 54 10.83 -14.10 -0.18
CA PHE A 54 10.92 -14.83 -1.45
C PHE A 54 9.58 -15.44 -1.85
N GLU A 55 8.83 -15.96 -0.88
CA GLU A 55 7.48 -16.49 -1.09
C GLU A 55 6.53 -15.39 -1.55
N ALA A 56 6.53 -14.24 -0.87
CA ALA A 56 5.71 -13.08 -1.25
C ALA A 56 6.05 -12.59 -2.67
N ALA A 57 7.34 -12.47 -3.01
CA ALA A 57 7.78 -12.07 -4.33
C ALA A 57 7.38 -13.10 -5.41
N SER A 58 7.49 -14.39 -5.12
CA SER A 58 7.06 -15.46 -6.03
C SER A 58 5.55 -15.43 -6.27
N ALA A 59 4.75 -15.28 -5.20
CA ALA A 59 3.30 -15.23 -5.27
C ALA A 59 2.78 -14.06 -6.11
N CYS A 60 3.43 -12.88 -6.03
CA CYS A 60 3.13 -11.74 -6.90
C CYS A 60 3.49 -12.02 -8.37
N ARG A 61 4.68 -12.59 -8.62
CA ARG A 61 5.15 -12.90 -9.99
C ARG A 61 4.26 -13.94 -10.67
N ALA A 62 3.70 -14.89 -9.92
CA ALA A 62 2.75 -15.88 -10.45
C ALA A 62 1.47 -15.24 -11.04
N ARG A 63 1.17 -13.97 -10.69
CA ARG A 63 0.11 -13.16 -11.30
C ARG A 63 0.58 -12.18 -12.38
N GLY A 64 1.87 -12.15 -12.69
CA GLY A 64 2.44 -11.13 -13.57
C GLY A 64 2.61 -9.76 -12.89
N HIS A 65 2.68 -9.73 -11.56
CA HIS A 65 2.92 -8.50 -10.79
C HIS A 65 4.26 -8.56 -10.05
N ALA A 66 4.77 -7.41 -9.64
CA ALA A 66 5.92 -7.30 -8.75
C ALA A 66 5.45 -7.08 -7.30
N LEU A 67 6.25 -7.54 -6.34
CA LEU A 67 6.11 -7.12 -4.95
C LEU A 67 6.47 -5.63 -4.84
N ILE A 68 5.70 -4.87 -4.06
CA ILE A 68 5.98 -3.45 -3.84
C ILE A 68 7.36 -3.25 -3.21
N SER A 69 8.12 -2.29 -3.72
CA SER A 69 9.44 -1.96 -3.17
C SER A 69 9.35 -1.00 -1.99
N ALA A 70 10.36 -1.00 -1.13
CA ALA A 70 10.46 -0.05 -0.02
C ALA A 70 10.39 1.43 -0.50
N ARG A 71 10.94 1.71 -1.69
CA ARG A 71 10.90 3.06 -2.30
C ARG A 71 9.49 3.45 -2.72
N GLN A 72 8.71 2.53 -3.27
CA GLN A 72 7.30 2.76 -3.59
C GLN A 72 6.45 2.92 -2.32
N CYS A 73 6.72 2.17 -1.26
CA CYS A 73 6.09 2.40 0.05
C CYS A 73 6.38 3.81 0.58
N LEU A 74 7.63 4.26 0.49
CA LEU A 74 8.03 5.60 0.91
C LEU A 74 7.36 6.69 0.06
N ALA A 75 7.23 6.48 -1.26
CA ALA A 75 6.53 7.41 -2.14
C ALA A 75 5.05 7.58 -1.75
N ILE A 76 4.36 6.47 -1.41
CA ILE A 76 2.97 6.51 -0.92
C ILE A 76 2.90 7.28 0.41
N ALA A 77 3.80 6.99 1.35
CA ALA A 77 3.81 7.67 2.64
C ALA A 77 4.09 9.18 2.48
N HIS A 78 4.99 9.55 1.58
CA HIS A 78 5.31 10.93 1.28
C HIS A 78 4.12 11.66 0.66
N ASP A 79 3.45 11.05 -0.32
CA ASP A 79 2.24 11.59 -0.93
C ASP A 79 1.12 11.84 0.10
N ILE A 80 0.91 10.89 1.02
CA ILE A 80 -0.03 11.06 2.15
C ILE A 80 0.30 12.30 2.97
N CYS A 81 1.58 12.52 3.29
CA CYS A 81 2.04 13.67 4.07
C CYS A 81 1.90 15.01 3.31
N LEU A 82 1.81 15.00 1.98
CA LEU A 82 1.60 16.20 1.16
C LEU A 82 0.13 16.62 1.04
N GLN A 83 -0.80 15.88 1.64
CA GLN A 83 -2.22 16.20 1.58
C GLN A 83 -2.68 16.76 2.93
N SER A 84 -3.20 18.00 2.94
CA SER A 84 -3.62 18.70 4.16
C SER A 84 -4.67 17.97 4.99
N VAL A 85 -5.56 17.21 4.33
CA VAL A 85 -6.61 16.39 4.97
C VAL A 85 -6.04 15.35 5.94
N ASN A 86 -4.78 14.93 5.76
CA ASN A 86 -4.12 13.94 6.60
C ASN A 86 -3.45 14.54 7.85
N TRP A 87 -3.56 15.86 8.06
CA TRP A 87 -2.97 16.58 9.19
C TRP A 87 -4.04 17.06 10.17
N SER A 88 -3.82 16.84 11.47
CA SER A 88 -4.76 17.24 12.53
C SER A 88 -4.94 18.76 12.64
N GLY A 89 -3.98 19.55 12.13
CA GLY A 89 -4.07 21.01 12.06
C GLY A 89 -4.73 21.56 10.80
N GLY A 90 -5.20 20.70 9.89
CA GLY A 90 -5.87 21.10 8.64
C GLY A 90 -4.94 21.66 7.56
N ALA A 91 -3.64 21.68 7.79
CA ALA A 91 -2.62 22.12 6.83
C ALA A 91 -1.37 21.24 6.92
N ILE A 92 -0.63 21.12 5.81
CA ILE A 92 0.62 20.36 5.74
C ILE A 92 1.60 20.89 6.79
N GLY A 93 2.21 19.99 7.57
CA GLY A 93 3.16 20.35 8.63
C GLY A 93 2.53 20.83 9.94
N MET A 94 1.20 21.03 9.99
CA MET A 94 0.52 21.54 11.18
C MET A 94 -0.10 20.41 12.00
N GLY A 95 0.41 20.23 13.23
CA GLY A 95 -0.05 19.18 14.14
C GLY A 95 0.58 17.82 13.85
N LYS A 96 -0.24 16.76 13.85
CA LYS A 96 0.22 15.37 13.64
C LYS A 96 -0.43 14.77 12.40
N VAL A 97 0.31 13.91 11.71
CA VAL A 97 -0.23 13.06 10.63
C VAL A 97 -1.07 11.93 11.23
N PHE A 98 -2.24 11.65 10.67
CA PHE A 98 -3.04 10.51 11.08
C PHE A 98 -2.40 9.19 10.62
N LEU A 99 -1.99 8.34 11.57
CA LEU A 99 -1.24 7.10 11.31
C LEU A 99 -2.12 5.87 10.98
N GLY A 100 -3.41 6.08 10.73
CA GLY A 100 -4.37 5.00 10.50
C GLY A 100 -4.42 3.97 11.64
N LEU A 101 -4.57 2.69 11.28
CA LEU A 101 -4.72 1.56 12.21
C LEU A 101 -3.38 1.19 12.89
N HIS A 102 -2.84 2.08 13.73
CA HIS A 102 -1.60 1.84 14.49
C HIS A 102 -1.84 1.49 15.97
N LYS A 103 -3.07 1.62 16.47
CA LYS A 103 -3.45 1.22 17.82
C LYS A 103 -4.22 -0.09 17.71
N GLY A 104 -3.57 -1.20 18.06
CA GLY A 104 -4.11 -2.57 17.97
C GLY A 104 -5.25 -2.88 18.96
N SER A 105 -6.31 -2.09 18.96
CA SER A 105 -7.58 -2.42 19.59
C SER A 105 -8.69 -1.71 18.82
N ILE A 106 -9.30 -2.43 17.89
CA ILE A 106 -10.58 -2.04 17.29
C ILE A 106 -11.60 -3.03 17.83
N VAL A 107 -12.31 -2.63 18.88
CA VAL A 107 -13.42 -3.44 19.45
C VAL A 107 -14.77 -3.09 18.81
N THR A 108 -14.85 -2.10 17.92
CA THR A 108 -16.05 -1.81 17.13
C THR A 108 -15.73 -1.14 15.79
N PRO A 109 -16.51 -1.40 14.72
CA PRO A 109 -16.40 -0.68 13.45
C PRO A 109 -16.91 0.78 13.61
N GLN A 110 -16.31 1.71 12.86
CA GLN A 110 -16.87 3.04 12.60
C GLN A 110 -17.63 3.06 11.28
#